data_AF-A0A2P4XPP2-F1
#
_entry.id   AF-A0A2P4XPP2-F1
#
_cell.length_a   1.000
_cell.length_b   1.000
_cell.length_c   1.000
_cell.angle_alpha   90.00
_cell.angle_beta   90.00
_cell.angle_gamma   90.00
#
_symmetry.space_group_name_H-M   'P 1'
#
loop_
_entity.id
_entity.type
_entity.pdbx_description
1 polymer ?
#
loop_
_entity_poly.entity_id
_entity_poly.type
_entity_poly.pdbx_seq_one_letter_code
_entity_poly.pdbx_strand_id
1 'polypeptide(L)'
;MTQQERIGAYNRFHDFVCCYLEDQEFEVNAPKMDSTAFEEDLVSTPVKMTNCSQLLGSYSSATMWKPTGVIEDSTSLKSDSASDEE
;
A
#
# COMPACT_ATOMS: atom_id res chain seq x y z
N MET A 1 -16.89 9.87 9.16
CA MET A 1 -16.47 9.52 7.78
C MET A 1 -17.70 8.98 7.06
N THR A 2 -18.07 9.59 5.95
CA THR A 2 -19.18 9.14 5.11
C THR A 2 -18.79 7.89 4.32
N GLN A 3 -19.77 7.21 3.74
CA GLN A 3 -19.51 6.03 2.90
C GLN A 3 -18.66 6.39 1.68
N GLN A 4 -18.95 7.51 1.00
CA GLN A 4 -18.15 7.97 -0.14
C GLN A 4 -16.70 8.27 0.26
N GLU A 5 -16.47 8.89 1.41
CA GLU A 5 -15.11 9.15 1.90
C GLU A 5 -14.34 7.86 2.16
N ARG A 6 -15.00 6.85 2.76
CA ARG A 6 -14.40 5.53 2.98
C ARG A 6 -14.02 4.84 1.68
N ILE A 7 -14.93 4.83 0.69
CA ILE A 7 -14.68 4.24 -0.63
C ILE A 7 -13.52 4.98 -1.31
N GLY A 8 -13.52 6.30 -1.29
CA GLY A 8 -12.45 7.11 -1.87
C GLY A 8 -11.09 6.84 -1.21
N ALA A 9 -11.06 6.68 0.12
CA ALA A 9 -9.84 6.34 0.85
C ALA A 9 -9.33 4.94 0.50
N TYR A 10 -10.22 3.94 0.47
CA TYR A 10 -9.89 2.58 0.06
C TYR A 10 -9.31 2.55 -1.37
N ASN A 11 -9.97 3.22 -2.32
CA ASN A 11 -9.52 3.23 -3.71
C ASN A 11 -8.11 3.83 -3.87
N ARG A 12 -7.80 4.91 -3.15
CA ARG A 12 -6.43 5.48 -3.18
C ARG A 12 -5.41 4.56 -2.52
N PHE A 13 -5.78 3.90 -1.43
CA PHE A 13 -4.91 2.95 -0.75
C PHE A 13 -4.63 1.72 -1.61
N HIS A 14 -5.65 1.18 -2.27
CA HIS A 14 -5.52 0.11 -3.26
C HIS A 14 -4.49 0.49 -4.33
N ASP A 15 -4.66 1.65 -4.96
CA ASP A 15 -3.76 2.09 -6.03
C ASP A 15 -2.33 2.32 -5.52
N PHE A 16 -2.16 2.84 -4.30
CA PHE A 16 -0.84 2.95 -3.67
C PHE A 16 -0.17 1.59 -3.48
N VAL A 17 -0.89 0.63 -2.88
CA VAL A 17 -0.36 -0.72 -2.65
C VAL A 17 -0.03 -1.39 -3.98
N CYS A 18 -0.92 -1.30 -4.96
CA CYS A 18 -0.70 -1.89 -6.27
C CYS A 18 0.44 -1.24 -7.07
N CYS A 19 0.75 0.05 -6.85
CA CYS A 19 1.89 0.69 -7.52
C CYS A 19 3.24 0.41 -6.86
N TYR A 20 3.29 0.28 -5.53
CA TYR A 20 4.56 0.28 -4.80
C TYR A 20 4.83 -1.02 -4.03
N LEU A 21 3.80 -1.79 -3.73
CA LEU A 21 3.83 -2.96 -2.85
C LEU A 21 3.09 -4.14 -3.50
N GLU A 22 3.05 -4.21 -4.84
CA GLU A 22 2.26 -5.19 -5.59
C GLU A 22 2.56 -6.63 -5.15
N ASP A 23 3.83 -6.95 -4.90
CA ASP A 23 4.27 -8.29 -4.52
C ASP A 23 4.27 -8.55 -3.01
N GLN A 24 3.84 -7.58 -2.20
CA GLN A 24 3.79 -7.76 -0.76
C GLN A 24 2.45 -8.33 -0.29
N GLU A 25 2.55 -9.26 0.67
CA GLU A 25 1.42 -9.81 1.39
C GLU A 25 1.51 -9.35 2.85
N PHE A 26 0.36 -9.05 3.44
CA PHE A 26 0.27 -8.60 4.82
C PHE A 26 -0.51 -9.62 5.63
N GLU A 27 0.01 -9.99 6.79
CA GLU A 27 -0.73 -10.81 7.74
C GLU A 27 -1.82 -9.98 8.41
N VAL A 28 -3.06 -10.43 8.26
CA VAL A 28 -4.21 -9.87 8.96
C VAL A 28 -4.94 -10.97 9.72
N ASN A 29 -5.44 -10.61 10.90
CA ASN A 29 -6.30 -11.51 11.67
C ASN A 29 -7.70 -11.48 11.07
N ALA A 30 -8.06 -12.55 10.36
CA ALA A 30 -9.37 -12.71 9.73
C ALA A 30 -10.18 -13.81 10.45
N PRO A 31 -11.51 -13.71 10.50
CA PRO A 31 -12.34 -14.80 10.98
C PRO A 31 -12.10 -16.07 10.16
N LYS A 32 -12.08 -17.22 10.82
CA LYS A 32 -11.94 -18.50 10.13
C LYS A 32 -13.16 -18.74 9.22
N MET A 33 -12.91 -18.74 7.91
CA MET A 33 -13.93 -18.91 6.87
C MET A 33 -14.06 -20.39 6.50
N ASP A 34 -14.49 -21.24 7.44
CA ASP A 34 -14.82 -22.64 7.12
C ASP A 34 -16.23 -22.73 6.53
N SER A 35 -16.41 -23.62 5.54
CA SER A 35 -17.53 -23.63 4.57
C SER A 35 -18.96 -23.69 5.14
N THR A 36 -19.14 -23.85 6.46
CA THR A 36 -20.45 -24.01 7.10
C THR A 36 -20.61 -23.30 8.44
N ALA A 37 -19.59 -22.63 8.98
CA ALA A 37 -19.70 -21.93 10.28
C ALA A 37 -18.79 -20.70 10.32
N PHE A 38 -19.37 -19.54 10.64
CA PHE A 38 -18.59 -18.38 11.07
C PHE A 38 -18.06 -18.69 12.47
N GLU A 39 -16.79 -19.06 12.57
CA GLU A 39 -16.12 -19.24 13.86
C GLU A 39 -15.59 -17.87 14.34
N GLU A 40 -15.78 -17.56 15.62
CA GLU A 40 -15.27 -16.31 16.23
C GLU A 40 -13.74 -16.28 16.32
N ASP A 41 -13.10 -17.43 16.11
CA ASP A 41 -11.65 -17.55 16.12
C ASP A 41 -11.01 -16.80 14.95
N LEU A 42 -10.14 -15.85 15.30
CA LEU A 42 -9.33 -15.10 14.36
C LEU A 42 -8.05 -15.90 14.04
N VAL A 43 -7.81 -16.14 12.77
CA VAL A 43 -6.60 -16.80 12.27
C VAL A 43 -5.78 -15.81 11.45
N SER A 44 -4.46 -15.82 11.65
CA SER A 44 -3.55 -15.01 10.83
C SER A 44 -3.62 -15.52 9.39
N THR A 45 -4.08 -14.66 8.50
CA THR A 45 -4.29 -14.98 7.09
C THR A 45 -3.51 -13.97 6.24
N PRO A 46 -2.65 -14.43 5.33
CA PRO A 46 -1.97 -13.52 4.40
C PRO A 46 -3.00 -12.95 3.42
N VAL A 47 -3.00 -11.63 3.28
CA VAL A 47 -3.84 -10.93 2.32
C VAL A 47 -2.96 -10.14 1.36
N LYS A 48 -3.17 -10.40 0.07
CA LYS A 48 -2.59 -9.65 -1.05
C LYS A 48 -3.66 -8.76 -1.69
N MET A 49 -3.28 -7.56 -2.09
CA MET A 49 -4.18 -6.70 -2.85
C MET A 49 -4.42 -7.33 -4.24
N THR A 50 -5.68 -7.39 -4.67
CA THR A 50 -6.07 -8.01 -5.93
C THR A 50 -6.51 -6.95 -6.94
N ASN A 51 -6.55 -7.29 -8.23
CA ASN A 51 -6.99 -6.39 -9.31
C ASN A 51 -6.09 -5.15 -9.50
N CYS A 52 -4.79 -5.27 -9.21
CA CYS A 52 -3.81 -4.20 -9.42
C CYS A 52 -3.65 -3.73 -10.88
N SER A 53 -4.23 -4.45 -11.84
CA SER A 53 -4.34 -3.99 -13.23
C SER A 53 -5.34 -2.83 -13.42
N GLN A 54 -6.09 -2.44 -12.38
CA GLN A 54 -7.08 -1.38 -12.42
C GLN A 54 -6.71 -0.24 -11.45
N LEU A 55 -6.84 1.00 -11.91
CA LEU A 55 -6.81 2.18 -11.05
C LEU A 55 -8.23 2.45 -10.54
N LEU A 56 -8.43 2.37 -9.23
CA LEU A 56 -9.74 2.59 -8.60
C LEU A 56 -9.93 4.04 -8.14
N GLY A 57 -8.84 4.78 -7.95
CA GLY A 57 -8.82 6.16 -7.52
C GLY A 57 -9.18 7.14 -8.64
N SER A 58 -9.86 8.22 -8.26
CA SER A 58 -10.03 9.39 -9.14
C SER A 58 -8.90 10.38 -8.89
N TYR A 59 -8.08 10.59 -9.92
CA TYR A 59 -6.95 11.51 -9.91
C TYR A 59 -7.27 12.75 -10.75
N SER A 60 -7.06 13.91 -10.16
CA SER A 60 -7.10 15.19 -10.84
C SER A 60 -5.76 15.89 -10.68
N SER A 61 -5.53 16.96 -11.43
CA SER A 61 -4.34 17.81 -11.27
C SER A 61 -4.23 18.43 -9.86
N ALA A 62 -5.30 18.41 -9.07
CA ALA A 62 -5.30 18.84 -7.67
C ALA A 62 -4.88 17.75 -6.68
N THR A 63 -5.10 16.46 -7.01
CA THR A 63 -4.78 15.32 -6.13
C THR A 63 -3.51 14.58 -6.51
N MET A 64 -2.97 14.81 -7.71
CA MET A 64 -1.67 14.28 -8.09
C MET A 64 -0.55 15.01 -7.34
N TRP A 65 0.47 14.25 -6.94
CA TRP A 65 1.70 14.83 -6.42
C TRP A 65 2.33 15.70 -7.52
N LYS A 66 2.55 16.98 -7.20
CA LYS A 66 3.28 17.88 -8.08
C LYS A 66 4.75 17.81 -7.66
N PRO A 67 5.67 17.42 -8.57
CA PRO A 67 7.09 17.41 -8.23
C PRO A 67 7.52 18.84 -7.91
N THR A 68 7.88 19.08 -6.65
CA THR A 68 8.40 20.36 -6.19
C THR A 68 9.88 20.43 -6.53
N GLY A 69 10.19 20.71 -7.79
CA GLY A 69 11.55 20.99 -8.24
C GLY A 69 12.06 20.06 -9.34
N VAL A 70 12.77 20.66 -10.29
CA VAL A 70 13.62 19.95 -11.24
C VAL A 70 14.66 19.19 -10.40
N ILE A 71 14.59 17.87 -10.38
CA ILE A 71 15.74 17.06 -9.94
C ILE A 71 16.75 17.19 -11.08
N GLU A 72 17.64 18.17 -10.98
CA GLU A 72 18.87 18.10 -11.74
C GLU A 72 19.60 16.83 -11.29
N ASP A 73 19.86 15.99 -12.28
CA ASP A 73 20.61 14.76 -12.19
C ASP A 73 21.85 14.94 -11.30
N SER A 74 21.88 14.25 -10.17
CA SER A 74 23.07 14.11 -9.33
C SER A 74 22.97 12.79 -8.58
N THR A 75 23.16 11.71 -9.33
CA THR A 75 23.62 10.43 -8.79
C THR A 75 24.96 10.64 -8.06
N SER A 76 24.90 11.00 -6.78
CA SER A 76 26.01 10.87 -5.85
C SER A 76 25.49 10.18 -4.60
N LEU A 77 25.25 8.87 -4.71
CA LEU A 77 25.19 8.00 -3.55
C LEU A 77 26.56 8.05 -2.87
N LYS A 78 26.70 8.86 -1.81
CA LYS A 78 27.78 8.66 -0.84
C LYS A 78 27.45 7.37 -0.10
N SER A 79 28.20 6.31 -0.39
CA SER A 79 28.19 5.11 0.44
C SER A 79 28.63 5.47 1.84
N ASP A 80 27.72 5.34 2.80
CA ASP A 80 28.05 5.29 4.22
C ASP A 80 28.90 4.03 4.45
N SER A 81 30.20 4.20 4.72
CA SER A 81 31.00 3.15 5.36
C SER A 81 30.82 3.26 6.86
N ALA A 82 30.05 2.32 7.41
CA ALA A 82 30.13 1.98 8.82
C ALA A 82 31.52 1.38 9.14
N SER A 83 32.15 1.87 10.20
CA SER A 83 33.17 1.13 10.94
C SER A 83 33.13 1.61 12.38
N ASP A 84 32.69 0.71 13.25
CA ASP A 84 32.83 0.71 14.71
C ASP A 84 34.31 0.81 15.16
N GLU A 85 34.48 0.90 16.50
CA GLU A 85 35.72 0.81 17.31
C GLU A 85 36.48 2.17 17.41
N GLU A 86 36.78 2.80 18.55
CA GLU A 86 36.94 2.43 19.98
C GLU A 86 36.57 3.65 20.87
#